data_AF-A0A401P0V1-F1
#
_entry.id   AF-A0A401P0V1-F1
#
_cell.length_a   1.000
_cell.length_b   1.000
_cell.length_c   1.000
_cell.angle_alpha   90.00
_cell.angle_beta   90.00
_cell.angle_gamma   90.00
#
_symmetry.space_group_name_H-M   'P 1'
#
loop_
_entity.id
_entity.type
_entity.pdbx_description
1 polymer ?
#
loop_
_entity_poly.entity_id
_entity_poly.type
_entity_poly.pdbx_seq_one_letter_code
_entity_poly.pdbx_strand_id
1 'polypeptide(L)' 'MATPIDTIYGLSEDEEESRVLRVKLISGIDLAKKDIFGASDPYVKLSLYVADENRELALIQTKTIKKTLNPKWNEEFLFR' A
#
# COMPACT_ATOMS: atom_id res chain seq x y z
N MET A 1 0.39 -9.94 -11.18
CA MET A 1 -1.07 -10.17 -11.28
C MET A 1 -1.75 -8.87 -10.88
N ALA A 2 -2.77 -8.42 -11.62
CA ALA A 2 -3.58 -7.29 -11.15
C ALA A 2 -4.53 -7.83 -10.09
N THR A 3 -4.50 -7.26 -8.88
CA THR A 3 -5.50 -7.59 -7.87
C THR A 3 -6.88 -7.23 -8.41
N PRO A 4 -7.88 -8.13 -8.34
CA PRO A 4 -9.27 -7.76 -8.63
C PRO A 4 -9.66 -6.54 -7.79
N ILE A 5 -10.38 -5.60 -8.39
CA ILE A 5 -10.84 -4.35 -7.74
C ILE A 5 -11.65 -4.62 -6.46
N ASP A 6 -12.19 -5.83 -6.32
CA ASP A 6 -13.07 -6.24 -5.22
C ASP A 6 -12.37 -6.98 -4.08
N THR A 7 -11.04 -7.13 -4.10
CA THR A 7 -10.34 -7.79 -2.99
C THR A 7 -10.25 -6.86 -1.77
N ILE A 8 -10.85 -7.30 -0.66
CA ILE A 8 -10.73 -6.67 0.65
C ILE A 8 -9.70 -7.45 1.47
N TYR A 9 -8.68 -6.77 1.97
CA TYR A 9 -7.60 -7.36 2.77
C TYR A 9 -7.84 -7.17 4.27
N GLY A 10 -7.30 -8.06 5.10
CA GLY A 10 -7.42 -7.96 6.56
C GLY A 10 -8.48 -8.92 7.12
N LEU A 11 -9.40 -8.38 7.91
CA LEU A 11 -10.44 -9.13 8.61
C LEU A 11 -11.46 -9.78 7.67
N SER A 12 -12.05 -10.90 8.10
CA SER A 12 -13.16 -11.56 7.40
C SER A 12 -14.45 -10.74 7.51
N GLU A 13 -15.44 -11.08 6.69
CA GLU A 13 -16.77 -10.41 6.72
C GLU A 13 -17.56 -10.67 8.01
N ASP A 14 -17.25 -11.77 8.70
CA ASP A 14 -17.95 -12.21 9.91
C ASP A 14 -17.49 -11.48 11.18
N GLU A 15 -16.46 -10.63 11.10
CA GLU A 15 -16.02 -9.78 12.22
C GLU A 15 -17.00 -8.62 12.41
N GLU A 16 -17.86 -8.76 13.43
CA GLU A 16 -18.85 -7.76 13.83
C GLU A 16 -18.15 -6.43 14.21
N GLU A 17 -18.84 -5.31 13.99
CA GLU A 17 -18.36 -3.95 14.27
C GLU A 17 -17.15 -3.46 13.43
N SER A 18 -16.80 -4.16 12.33
CA SER A 18 -15.76 -3.70 11.39
C SER A 18 -16.29 -2.78 10.27
N ARG A 19 -15.38 -2.05 9.59
CA ARG A 19 -15.69 -1.19 8.42
C ARG A 19 -14.64 -1.34 7.34
N VAL A 20 -15.03 -1.08 6.09
CA VAL A 20 -14.09 -1.07 4.96
C VAL A 20 -13.38 0.28 4.86
N LEU A 21 -12.05 0.25 4.91
CA LEU A 21 -11.16 1.39 4.64
C LEU A 21 -10.68 1.35 3.19
N ARG A 22 -10.98 2.40 2.43
CA ARG A 22 -10.44 2.59 1.08
C ARG A 22 -9.20 3.48 1.12
N VAL A 23 -8.07 2.93 0.68
CA VAL A 23 -6.79 3.65 0.57
C VAL A 23 -6.45 3.86 -0.89
N LYS A 24 -6.42 5.11 -1.34
CA LYS A 24 -5.95 5.47 -2.67
C LYS A 24 -4.52 5.99 -2.63
N LEU A 25 -3.58 5.19 -3.11
CA LEU A 25 -2.18 5.58 -3.23
C LEU A 25 -1.95 6.29 -4.56
N ILE A 26 -1.76 7.60 -4.50
CA ILE A 26 -1.63 8.46 -5.69
C ILE A 26 -0.17 8.52 -6.14
N SER A 27 0.70 9.14 -5.34
CA SER A 27 2.08 9.45 -5.75
C SER A 27 3.00 9.71 -4.57
N GLY A 28 4.31 9.59 -4.81
CA GLY A 28 5.37 10.18 -4.00
C GLY A 28 5.93 11.42 -4.70
N ILE A 29 6.36 12.42 -3.94
CA ILE A 29 6.85 13.70 -4.47
C ILE A 29 8.23 13.97 -3.89
N ASP A 30 9.18 14.30 -4.76
CA ASP A 30 10.55 14.68 -4.41
C ASP A 30 11.23 13.77 -3.39
N LEU A 31 11.15 12.45 -3.64
CA LEU A 31 11.78 11.45 -2.81
C LEU A 31 13.31 11.64 -2.76
N ALA A 32 13.91 11.26 -1.63
CA ALA A 32 15.36 11.36 -1.45
C ALA A 32 16.12 10.50 -2.49
N LYS A 33 17.19 11.08 -3.05
CA LYS A 33 18.12 10.37 -3.93
C LYS A 33 18.94 9.38 -3.11
N LYS A 34 18.75 8.09 -3.34
CA LYS A 34 19.56 7.04 -2.68
C LYS A 34 20.59 6.38 -3.60
N ASP A 35 20.50 6.62 -4.91
CA ASP A 35 21.39 6.03 -5.91
C ASP A 35 22.32 7.07 -6.54
N ILE A 36 23.52 6.61 -6.94
CA ILE A 36 24.62 7.43 -7.47
C ILE A 36 24.20 8.22 -8.72
N PHE A 37 23.25 7.68 -9.50
CA PHE A 37 22.72 8.30 -10.71
C PHE A 37 21.47 9.16 -10.47
N GLY A 38 21.09 9.39 -9.21
CA GLY A 38 20.14 10.42 -8.81
C GLY A 38 18.66 10.07 -8.98
N ALA A 39 18.31 8.83 -9.32
CA ALA A 39 16.93 8.35 -9.36
C ALA A 39 16.84 6.99 -8.66
N SER A 40 15.73 6.74 -7.95
CA SER A 40 15.48 5.49 -7.23
C SER A 40 14.36 4.67 -7.88
N ASP A 41 14.18 3.45 -7.41
CA ASP A 41 13.11 2.54 -7.83
C ASP A 41 12.06 2.39 -6.68
N PRO A 42 11.23 3.42 -6.42
CA PRO A 42 10.33 3.42 -5.27
C PRO A 42 9.14 2.45 -5.40
N TYR A 43 8.71 1.94 -4.25
CA TYR A 43 7.47 1.20 -4.01
C TYR A 43 6.94 1.56 -2.60
N VAL A 44 5.67 1.26 -2.31
CA VAL A 44 5.09 1.43 -0.97
C VAL A 44 4.65 0.08 -0.42
N LYS A 45 4.89 -0.12 0.88
CA LYS A 45 4.30 -1.21 1.66
C LYS A 45 3.20 -0.62 2.53
N LEU A 46 2.00 -1.21 2.45
CA LEU A 46 0.85 -0.89 3.29
C LEU A 46 0.67 -2.06 4.26
N SER A 47 0.83 -1.79 5.56
CA SER A 47 0.58 -2.75 6.64
C SER A 47 -0.63 -2.31 7.46
N LEU A 48 -1.57 -3.21 7.70
CA LEU A 48 -2.70 -3.02 8.61
C LEU A 48 -2.42 -3.74 9.92
N TYR A 49 -2.49 -3.03 11.04
CA TYR A 49 -2.25 -3.57 12.38
C TYR A 49 -3.47 -3.41 13.28
N VAL A 50 -3.68 -4.38 14.16
CA VAL A 50 -4.52 -4.21 15.36
C VAL A 50 -3.68 -3.53 16.44
N ALA A 51 -4.08 -2.33 16.87
CA ALA A 51 -3.31 -1.47 17.77
C ALA A 51 -2.95 -2.17 19.09
N ASP A 52 -3.88 -2.95 19.65
CA ASP A 52 -3.74 -3.53 20.99
C ASP A 52 -2.95 -4.85 21.00
N GLU A 53 -2.81 -5.52 19.84
CA GLU A 53 -2.21 -6.85 19.74
C GLU A 53 -0.85 -6.85 19.01
N ASN A 54 -0.44 -5.71 18.44
CA ASN A 54 0.70 -5.61 17.53
C ASN A 54 0.68 -6.69 16.43
N ARG A 55 -0.53 -7.10 16.02
CA ARG A 55 -0.78 -8.16 15.03
C ARG A 55 -0.99 -7.53 13.67
N GLU A 56 -0.18 -7.93 12.68
CA GLU A 56 -0.35 -7.54 11.28
C GLU A 56 -1.46 -8.37 10.64
N LEU A 57 -2.50 -7.71 10.15
CA LEU A 57 -3.65 -8.34 9.48
C LEU A 57 -3.44 -8.45 7.97
N ALA A 58 -2.73 -7.50 7.39
CA ALA A 58 -2.42 -7.48 5.97
C ALA A 58 -1.13 -6.71 5.70
N LEU A 59 -0.34 -7.22 4.75
CA LEU A 59 0.81 -6.52 4.18
C LEU A 59 0.72 -6.59 2.66
N ILE A 60 0.65 -5.42 2.03
CA ILE A 60 0.58 -5.28 0.58
C ILE A 60 1.76 -4.45 0.09
N GLN A 61 2.36 -4.85 -1.02
CA GLN A 61 3.38 -4.09 -1.70
C GLN A 61 2.89 -3.65 -3.07
N THR A 62 3.05 -2.37 -3.38
CA THR A 62 2.73 -1.84 -4.71
C THR A 62 3.76 -2.28 -5.74
N LYS A 63 3.47 -2.01 -7.01
CA LYS A 63 4.51 -2.14 -8.04
C LYS A 63 5.63 -1.14 -7.79
N THR A 64 6.84 -1.56 -8.11
CA THR A 64 8.01 -0.69 -8.18
C THR A 64 7.94 0.17 -9.44
N ILE A 65 8.05 1.48 -9.28
CA ILE A 65 8.20 2.39 -10.41
C ILE A 65 9.68 2.68 -10.58
N LYS A 66 10.22 2.40 -11.77
CA LYS A 66 11.66 2.49 -12.00
C LYS A 66 12.11 3.94 -12.21
N LYS A 67 13.30 4.25 -11.70
CA LYS A 67 14.11 5.44 -11.99
C LYS A 67 13.33 6.75 -11.86
N THR A 68 12.68 6.98 -10.72
CA THR A 68 11.97 8.22 -10.45
C THR A 68 12.01 8.59 -8.97
N LEU A 69 12.04 9.89 -8.69
CA LEU A 69 11.80 10.44 -7.35
C LEU A 69 10.37 10.98 -7.20
N ASN A 70 9.57 10.91 -8.28
CA ASN A 70 8.20 11.37 -8.34
C ASN A 70 7.29 10.22 -8.87
N PRO A 71 7.23 9.08 -8.17
CA PRO A 71 6.43 7.94 -8.60
C PRO A 71 4.93 8.25 -8.57
N LYS A 72 4.18 7.76 -9.57
CA LYS A 72 2.71 7.78 -9.60
C LYS A 72 2.18 6.36 -9.65
N TRP A 73 1.68 5.85 -8.54
CA TRP A 73 1.12 4.49 -8.47
C TRP A 73 -0.31 4.45 -8.97
N ASN A 74 -1.15 5.38 -8.49
CA ASN A 74 -2.60 5.40 -8.75
C ASN A 74 -3.25 4.02 -8.50
N GLU A 75 -2.86 3.39 -7.40
CA GLU A 75 -3.40 2.10 -6.95
C GLU A 75 -4.42 2.33 -5.82
N GLU A 76 -5.45 1.50 -5.74
CA GLU A 76 -6.47 1.56 -4.70
C GLU A 76 -6.53 0.21 -3.98
N PHE A 77 -6.64 0.26 -2.65
CA PHE A 77 -6.68 -0.91 -1.76
C PHE A 77 -7.86 -0.79 -0.82
N LEU A 78 -8.56 -1.90 -0.61
CA LEU A 78 -9.64 -2.00 0.36
C LEU A 78 -9.17 -2.87 1.52
N PHE A 79 -9.30 -2.36 2.74
CA PHE A 79 -8.98 -3.07 3.97
C PHE A 79 -10.22 -3.22 4.84
N ARG A 80 -10.30 -4.29 5.61
CA ARG A 80 -11.25 -4.46 6.71
C ARG A 80 -10.47 -4.78 7.97
#